data_AF-A0ABD3QSP4-F1
#
_entry.id   AF-A0ABD3QSP4-F1
#
_cell.length_a   1.000
_cell.length_b   1.000
_cell.length_c   1.000
_cell.angle_alpha   90.00
_cell.angle_beta   90.00
_cell.angle_gamma   90.00
#
_symmetry.space_group_name_H-M   'P 1'
#
loop_
_entity.id
_entity.type
_entity.pdbx_description
1 polymer ?
#
loop_
_entity_poly.entity_id
_entity_poly.type
_entity_poly.pdbx_seq_one_letter_code
_entity_poly.pdbx_strand_id
1 'polypeptide(L)'
;MTAYNIDDDYKAFIVPIHPNHGILLLYCTRKKSKGPHHQLPGGHVDKEDFDRAVMMSPGVRGANHLLLACKIGAARELFEETGIDLRKSLDRLKPLQLRSTNGSEDDELSCEFKKRLLFSVHISDNDMFIKGSGFVSAMNKNLRHLKLKLSHEHQGFVFESSIVTATELLTKHSGGKISVALKSAIDLGAIACELPADTTPDAPIVQHSDDELQVQENEIIPRSHKKNVFDCLDCCRAKWH
;
A
#
# COMPACT_ATOMS: atom_id res chain seq x y z
N MET A 1 -13.93 22.86 -22.47
CA MET A 1 -13.43 21.96 -21.42
C MET A 1 -13.94 22.44 -20.09
N THR A 2 -14.87 21.71 -19.47
CA THR A 2 -15.35 21.99 -18.12
C THR A 2 -14.18 21.82 -17.15
N ALA A 3 -13.87 22.88 -16.39
CA ALA A 3 -12.92 22.78 -15.29
C ALA A 3 -13.45 21.74 -14.28
N TYR A 4 -12.63 20.76 -13.91
CA TYR A 4 -12.96 19.82 -12.84
C TYR A 4 -13.18 20.58 -11.54
N ASN A 5 -14.24 20.25 -10.81
CA ASN A 5 -14.51 20.91 -9.55
C ASN A 5 -13.68 20.25 -8.45
N ILE A 6 -12.84 21.03 -7.75
CA ILE A 6 -12.09 20.57 -6.57
C ILE A 6 -13.04 20.08 -5.47
N ASP A 7 -14.28 20.59 -5.45
CA ASP A 7 -15.31 20.17 -4.50
C ASP A 7 -15.91 18.79 -4.83
N ASP A 8 -15.51 18.17 -5.95
CA ASP A 8 -15.89 16.79 -6.26
C ASP A 8 -15.12 15.80 -5.35
N ASP A 9 -15.85 14.82 -4.79
CA ASP A 9 -15.31 13.74 -3.92
C ASP A 9 -14.45 12.72 -4.69
N TYR A 10 -13.39 13.19 -5.36
CA TYR A 10 -12.44 12.35 -6.06
C TYR A 10 -11.60 11.51 -5.11
N LYS A 11 -11.31 10.29 -5.54
CA LYS A 11 -10.48 9.34 -4.79
C LYS A 11 -9.43 8.75 -5.71
N ALA A 12 -8.27 8.45 -5.13
CA ALA A 12 -7.17 7.87 -5.85
C ALA A 12 -6.68 6.61 -5.13
N PHE A 13 -6.56 5.52 -5.87
CA PHE A 13 -6.14 4.23 -5.35
C PHE A 13 -4.93 3.71 -6.11
N ILE A 14 -4.07 2.99 -5.41
CA ILE A 14 -2.88 2.36 -5.99
C ILE A 14 -3.05 0.85 -5.94
N VAL A 15 -2.64 0.18 -7.01
CA VAL A 15 -2.42 -1.27 -7.10
C VAL A 15 -0.91 -1.50 -7.03
N PRO A 16 -0.33 -1.72 -5.84
CA PRO A 16 1.09 -2.03 -5.71
C PRO A 16 1.31 -3.49 -6.08
N ILE A 17 2.16 -3.73 -7.07
CA ILE A 17 2.45 -5.06 -7.62
C ILE A 17 3.89 -5.40 -7.29
N HIS A 18 4.08 -6.43 -6.47
CA HIS A 18 5.39 -7.03 -6.26
C HIS A 18 5.59 -8.17 -7.27
N PRO A 19 6.66 -8.17 -8.08
CA PRO A 19 6.83 -9.12 -9.18
C PRO A 19 6.88 -10.58 -8.72
N ASN A 20 7.32 -10.83 -7.48
CA ASN A 20 7.43 -12.20 -6.94
C ASN A 20 6.28 -12.60 -6.00
N HIS A 21 5.42 -11.66 -5.61
CA HIS A 21 4.46 -11.89 -4.53
C HIS A 21 3.03 -11.50 -4.90
N GLY A 22 2.83 -10.72 -5.98
CA GLY A 22 1.53 -10.29 -6.45
C GLY A 22 1.10 -8.94 -5.87
N ILE A 23 -0.21 -8.76 -5.71
CA ILE A 23 -0.80 -7.47 -5.33
C ILE A 23 -0.77 -7.31 -3.81
N LEU A 24 -0.30 -6.15 -3.36
CA LEU A 24 -0.36 -5.77 -1.95
C LEU A 24 -1.77 -5.35 -1.57
N LEU A 25 -2.35 -6.02 -0.57
CA LEU A 25 -3.66 -5.72 -0.01
C LEU A 25 -3.54 -5.42 1.49
N LEU A 26 -4.19 -4.34 1.94
CA LEU A 26 -4.26 -3.97 3.34
C LEU A 26 -5.45 -4.63 4.02
N TYR A 27 -5.25 -5.16 5.23
CA TYR A 27 -6.30 -5.78 6.02
C TYR A 27 -6.86 -4.78 7.05
N CYS A 28 -8.15 -4.47 6.94
CA CYS A 28 -8.86 -3.53 7.79
C CYS A 28 -9.98 -4.22 8.58
N THR A 29 -9.97 -4.08 9.90
CA THR A 29 -10.99 -4.58 10.83
C THR A 29 -11.75 -3.47 11.56
N ARG A 30 -11.29 -2.21 11.47
CA ARG A 30 -11.82 -1.09 12.26
C ARG A 30 -13.14 -0.52 11.75
N LYS A 31 -13.48 -0.71 10.48
CA LYS A 31 -14.73 -0.19 9.89
C LYS A 31 -15.92 -1.04 10.34
N LYS A 32 -16.57 -0.60 11.42
CA LYS A 32 -17.70 -1.28 12.10
C LYS A 32 -18.77 -1.82 11.15
N SER A 33 -19.14 -1.06 10.12
CA SER A 33 -20.19 -1.43 9.17
C SER A 33 -19.80 -2.48 8.12
N LYS A 34 -18.50 -2.72 7.90
CA LYS A 34 -18.00 -3.64 6.86
C LYS A 34 -17.40 -4.93 7.42
N GLY A 35 -17.07 -4.92 8.71
CA GLY A 35 -16.28 -5.97 9.35
C GLY A 35 -14.88 -6.08 8.75
N PRO A 36 -14.17 -7.19 9.04
CA PRO A 36 -12.89 -7.46 8.43
C PRO A 36 -12.97 -7.57 6.91
N HIS A 37 -12.09 -6.86 6.20
CA HIS A 37 -12.00 -6.86 4.75
C HIS A 37 -10.63 -6.40 4.26
N HIS A 38 -10.37 -6.62 2.97
CA HIS A 38 -9.16 -6.12 2.31
C HIS A 38 -9.44 -4.82 1.56
N GLN A 39 -8.41 -4.00 1.44
CA GLN A 39 -8.41 -2.72 0.75
C GLN A 39 -7.14 -2.56 -0.09
N LEU A 40 -7.23 -1.76 -1.14
CA LEU A 40 -6.05 -1.18 -1.79
C LEU A 40 -5.63 0.06 -1.01
N PRO A 41 -4.33 0.40 -0.98
CA PRO A 41 -3.91 1.69 -0.47
C PRO A 41 -4.51 2.82 -1.31
N GLY A 42 -4.90 3.90 -0.65
CA GLY A 42 -5.52 5.05 -1.29
C GLY A 42 -6.77 5.56 -0.59
N GLY A 43 -7.22 6.73 -1.02
CA GLY A 43 -8.21 7.49 -0.27
C GLY A 43 -8.70 8.71 -1.03
N HIS A 44 -9.11 9.71 -0.27
CA HIS A 44 -9.59 10.98 -0.77
C HIS A 44 -8.43 11.81 -1.34
N VAL A 45 -8.72 12.57 -2.39
CA VAL A 45 -7.79 13.56 -2.93
C VAL A 45 -8.20 14.91 -2.38
N ASP A 46 -7.34 15.50 -1.57
CA ASP A 46 -7.67 16.71 -0.81
C ASP A 46 -7.26 17.97 -1.58
N LYS A 47 -7.74 19.13 -1.13
CA LYS A 47 -7.42 20.42 -1.73
C LYS A 47 -5.91 20.66 -1.79
N GLU A 48 -5.19 20.23 -0.77
CA GLU A 48 -3.72 20.32 -0.67
C GLU A 48 -3.02 19.55 -1.80
N ASP A 49 -3.60 18.43 -2.26
CA ASP A 49 -3.06 17.65 -3.37
C ASP A 49 -3.22 18.41 -4.70
N PHE A 50 -4.35 19.11 -4.88
CA PHE A 50 -4.58 20.00 -6.03
C PHE A 50 -3.66 21.22 -6.02
N ASP A 51 -3.53 21.89 -4.86
CA ASP A 51 -2.64 23.04 -4.68
C ASP A 51 -1.19 22.62 -4.99
N ARG A 52 -0.78 21.43 -4.54
CA ARG A 52 0.53 20.86 -4.87
C ARG A 52 0.71 20.54 -6.35
N ALA A 53 -0.32 20.04 -7.03
CA ALA A 53 -0.28 19.84 -8.48
C ALA A 53 -0.06 21.16 -9.24
N VAL A 54 -0.71 22.25 -8.82
CA VAL A 54 -0.50 23.58 -9.40
C VAL A 54 0.94 24.06 -9.21
N MET A 55 1.50 23.87 -8.02
CA MET A 55 2.89 24.25 -7.72
C MET A 55 3.90 23.43 -8.54
N MET A 56 3.68 22.13 -8.71
CA MET A 56 4.59 21.24 -9.43
C MET A 56 4.57 21.44 -10.94
N SER A 57 3.44 21.86 -11.51
CA SER A 57 3.32 22.07 -12.95
C SER A 57 2.42 23.27 -13.27
N PRO A 58 2.95 24.50 -13.09
CA PRO A 58 2.22 25.71 -13.41
C PRO A 58 1.83 25.73 -14.89
N GLY A 59 0.52 25.79 -15.17
CA GLY A 59 -0.01 25.79 -16.54
C GLY A 59 -0.69 24.50 -16.96
N VAL A 60 -0.53 23.40 -16.21
CA VAL A 60 -1.35 22.20 -16.41
C VAL A 60 -2.78 22.49 -15.98
N ARG A 61 -3.76 22.08 -16.78
CA ARG A 61 -5.20 22.33 -16.61
C ARG A 61 -5.99 21.07 -16.98
N GLY A 62 -7.30 21.10 -16.71
CA GLY A 62 -8.22 20.04 -17.13
C GLY A 62 -7.84 18.67 -16.54
N ALA A 63 -7.96 17.62 -17.36
CA ALA A 63 -7.79 16.25 -16.91
C ALA A 63 -6.37 15.98 -16.43
N ASN A 64 -5.37 16.59 -17.06
CA ASN A 64 -3.97 16.46 -16.65
C ASN A 64 -3.71 17.03 -15.26
N HIS A 65 -4.40 18.11 -14.86
CA HIS A 65 -4.29 18.67 -13.51
C HIS A 65 -4.92 17.75 -12.48
N LEU A 66 -6.13 17.23 -12.77
CA LEU A 66 -6.79 16.23 -11.93
C LEU A 66 -5.95 14.95 -11.79
N LEU A 67 -5.37 14.46 -12.90
CA LEU A 67 -4.54 13.27 -12.90
C LEU A 67 -3.30 13.45 -12.02
N LEU A 68 -2.63 14.62 -12.10
CA LEU A 68 -1.49 14.94 -11.26
C LEU A 68 -1.87 15.06 -9.78
N ALA A 69 -2.96 15.76 -9.45
CA ALA A 69 -3.48 15.86 -8.08
C ALA A 69 -3.80 14.47 -7.50
N CYS A 70 -4.47 13.62 -8.28
CA CYS A 70 -4.77 12.25 -7.87
C CYS A 70 -3.51 11.40 -7.66
N LYS A 71 -2.46 11.56 -8.48
CA LYS A 71 -1.17 10.89 -8.26
C LYS A 71 -0.51 11.33 -6.95
N ILE A 72 -0.58 12.63 -6.64
CA ILE A 72 -0.05 13.18 -5.39
C ILE A 72 -0.80 12.61 -4.18
N GLY A 73 -2.14 12.67 -4.20
CA GLY A 73 -2.98 12.10 -3.14
C GLY A 73 -2.77 10.60 -2.97
N ALA A 74 -2.71 9.85 -4.07
CA ALA A 74 -2.40 8.43 -4.06
C ALA A 74 -1.04 8.12 -3.40
N ALA A 75 0.01 8.87 -3.74
CA ALA A 75 1.33 8.69 -3.15
C ALA A 75 1.37 9.09 -1.66
N ARG A 76 0.60 10.10 -1.25
CA ARG A 76 0.42 10.49 0.16
C ARG A 76 -0.24 9.36 0.94
N GLU A 77 -1.38 8.87 0.47
CA GLU A 77 -2.13 7.79 1.10
C GLU A 77 -1.30 6.51 1.21
N LEU A 78 -0.58 6.12 0.16
CA LEU A 78 0.33 4.97 0.21
C LEU A 78 1.38 5.12 1.31
N PHE A 79 1.99 6.30 1.44
CA PHE A 79 2.96 6.55 2.50
C PHE A 79 2.32 6.52 3.89
N GLU A 80 1.16 7.13 4.06
CA GLU A 80 0.45 7.19 5.34
C GLU A 80 -0.03 5.81 5.80
N GLU A 81 -0.53 5.00 4.87
CA GLU A 81 -1.10 3.67 5.16
C GLU A 81 -0.07 2.55 5.24
N THR A 82 1.06 2.65 4.53
CA THR A 82 2.03 1.55 4.39
C THR A 82 3.48 1.93 4.74
N GLY A 83 3.80 3.23 4.71
CA GLY A 83 5.15 3.76 4.83
C GLY A 83 5.97 3.73 3.54
N ILE A 84 5.47 3.15 2.44
CA ILE A 84 6.14 3.18 1.13
C ILE A 84 6.10 4.61 0.59
N ASP A 85 7.26 5.24 0.38
CA ASP A 85 7.35 6.65 -0.03
C ASP A 85 7.66 6.82 -1.51
N LEU A 86 6.62 7.12 -2.30
CA LEU A 86 6.74 7.43 -3.72
C LEU A 86 6.56 8.92 -4.04
N ARG A 87 6.47 9.79 -3.03
CA ARG A 87 6.13 11.21 -3.21
C ARG A 87 7.17 11.99 -4.01
N LYS A 88 8.39 11.47 -4.11
CA LYS A 88 9.49 12.01 -4.94
C LYS A 88 9.64 11.33 -6.30
N SER A 89 8.85 10.30 -6.59
CA SER A 89 8.93 9.46 -7.79
C SER A 89 7.53 9.15 -8.34
N LEU A 90 6.73 10.20 -8.54
CA LEU A 90 5.33 10.08 -9.02
C LEU A 90 5.23 9.50 -10.44
N ASP A 91 6.32 9.53 -11.20
CA ASP A 91 6.45 8.92 -12.52
C ASP A 91 6.33 7.38 -12.48
N ARG A 92 6.62 6.77 -11.34
CA ARG A 92 6.38 5.33 -11.09
C ARG A 92 4.90 4.97 -11.06
N LEU A 93 4.02 5.92 -10.72
CA LEU A 93 2.58 5.71 -10.73
C LEU A 93 2.06 5.78 -12.17
N LYS A 94 1.68 4.63 -12.71
CA LYS A 94 1.11 4.51 -14.06
C LYS A 94 -0.42 4.51 -13.96
N PRO A 95 -1.12 5.41 -14.67
CA PRO A 95 -2.58 5.35 -14.75
C PRO A 95 -3.02 3.98 -15.26
N LEU A 96 -3.96 3.35 -14.56
CA LEU A 96 -4.43 2.02 -14.90
C LEU A 96 -5.59 2.11 -15.89
N GLN A 97 -5.42 1.60 -17.11
CA GLN A 97 -6.47 1.68 -18.13
C GLN A 97 -7.71 0.85 -17.72
N LEU A 98 -8.87 1.51 -17.61
CA LEU A 98 -10.14 0.88 -17.19
C LEU A 98 -11.18 0.79 -18.32
N ARG A 99 -10.92 1.44 -19.45
CA ARG A 99 -11.80 1.49 -20.62
C ARG A 99 -10.98 1.31 -21.90
N SER A 100 -11.56 0.62 -22.88
CA SER A 100 -10.95 0.50 -24.21
C SER A 100 -10.90 1.88 -24.85
N THR A 101 -9.70 2.29 -25.27
CA THR A 101 -9.52 3.54 -25.99
C THR A 101 -9.87 3.32 -27.45
N ASN A 102 -10.91 3.96 -27.96
CA ASN A 102 -11.25 3.88 -29.39
C ASN A 102 -10.43 4.85 -30.26
N GLY A 103 -9.36 5.44 -29.69
CA GLY A 103 -8.55 6.46 -30.34
C GLY A 103 -9.19 7.86 -30.35
N SER A 104 -10.27 8.07 -29.61
CA SER A 104 -10.87 9.40 -29.42
C SER A 104 -10.08 10.21 -28.39
N GLU A 105 -9.88 11.49 -28.65
CA GLU A 105 -9.23 12.44 -27.72
C GLU A 105 -9.95 12.58 -26.37
N ASP A 106 -11.21 12.12 -26.26
CA ASP A 106 -12.00 12.09 -25.00
C ASP A 106 -11.52 11.03 -23.97
N ASP A 107 -10.43 10.31 -24.24
CA ASP A 107 -9.83 9.32 -23.33
C ASP A 107 -8.94 9.92 -22.21
N GLU A 108 -9.01 11.23 -21.97
CA GLU A 108 -8.11 11.94 -21.04
C GLU A 108 -8.07 11.34 -19.61
N LEU A 109 -9.12 10.59 -19.20
CA LEU A 109 -9.21 9.89 -17.91
C LEU A 109 -9.59 8.42 -18.08
N SER A 110 -8.91 7.69 -18.98
CA SER A 110 -9.11 6.24 -19.16
C SER A 110 -8.94 5.43 -17.86
N CYS A 111 -8.27 5.99 -16.85
CA CYS A 111 -8.07 5.38 -15.53
C CYS A 111 -9.14 5.71 -14.47
N GLU A 112 -10.18 6.47 -14.82
CA GLU A 112 -11.24 6.85 -13.89
C GLU A 112 -12.45 5.91 -13.96
N PHE A 113 -12.94 5.50 -12.79
CA PHE A 113 -14.23 4.83 -12.64
C PHE A 113 -15.05 5.43 -11.49
N LYS A 114 -16.12 6.15 -11.82
CA LYS A 114 -17.02 6.81 -10.85
C LYS A 114 -16.24 7.71 -9.87
N LYS A 115 -15.48 8.69 -10.37
CA LYS A 115 -14.61 9.60 -9.58
C LYS A 115 -13.51 8.89 -8.79
N ARG A 116 -13.06 7.73 -9.26
CA ARG A 116 -11.96 6.97 -8.65
C ARG A 116 -10.90 6.73 -9.70
N LEU A 117 -9.72 7.30 -9.49
CA LEU A 117 -8.60 7.08 -10.38
C LEU A 117 -7.76 5.95 -9.81
N LEU A 118 -7.46 4.96 -10.65
CA LEU A 118 -6.61 3.84 -10.28
C LEU A 118 -5.23 4.01 -10.93
N PHE A 119 -4.21 3.76 -10.14
CA PHE A 119 -2.82 3.72 -10.60
C PHE A 119 -2.22 2.36 -10.27
N SER A 120 -1.31 1.88 -11.10
CA SER A 120 -0.45 0.75 -10.76
C SER A 120 0.97 1.23 -10.45
N VAL A 121 1.67 0.46 -9.63
CA VAL A 121 3.09 0.65 -9.39
C VAL A 121 3.76 -0.69 -9.14
N HIS A 122 4.91 -0.91 -9.78
CA HIS A 122 5.79 -2.01 -9.42
C HIS A 122 6.61 -1.62 -8.19
N ILE A 123 6.52 -2.45 -7.15
CA ILE A 123 7.28 -2.35 -5.91
C ILE A 123 8.25 -3.52 -5.79
N SER A 124 9.30 -3.33 -5.00
CA SER A 124 10.35 -4.31 -4.72
C SER A 124 10.63 -4.38 -3.22
N ASP A 125 11.46 -5.33 -2.81
CA ASP A 125 11.96 -5.41 -1.42
C ASP A 125 12.65 -4.12 -0.96
N ASN A 126 13.22 -3.32 -1.88
CA ASN A 126 13.85 -2.03 -1.56
C ASN A 126 12.83 -0.94 -1.20
N ASP A 127 11.57 -1.10 -1.59
CA ASP A 127 10.47 -0.21 -1.20
C ASP A 127 9.93 -0.58 0.19
N MET A 128 10.36 -1.71 0.76
CA MET A 128 9.88 -2.26 2.03
C MET A 128 10.84 -1.96 3.18
N PHE A 129 10.35 -2.07 4.41
CA PHE A 129 11.19 -1.90 5.59
C PHE A 129 11.76 -3.25 6.04
N ILE A 130 13.10 -3.35 6.08
CA ILE A 130 13.77 -4.58 6.51
C ILE A 130 14.17 -4.52 7.99
N LYS A 131 14.39 -3.31 8.56
CA LYS A 131 14.97 -3.13 9.90
C LYS A 131 14.29 -2.00 10.70
N GLY A 132 14.08 -2.26 11.99
CA GLY A 132 13.60 -1.31 13.01
C GLY A 132 12.36 -1.80 13.77
N SER A 133 11.90 -1.03 14.75
CA SER A 133 10.73 -1.33 15.59
C SER A 133 9.45 -0.72 15.01
N GLY A 134 8.30 -1.35 15.27
CA GLY A 134 6.99 -0.82 14.89
C GLY A 134 6.53 -1.17 13.47
N PHE A 135 7.25 -2.07 12.78
CA PHE A 135 6.79 -2.63 11.50
C PHE A 135 5.96 -3.89 11.71
N VAL A 136 4.97 -4.07 10.85
CA VAL A 136 4.12 -5.26 10.78
C VAL A 136 4.66 -6.17 9.69
N SER A 137 4.77 -7.48 9.95
CA SER A 137 5.11 -8.47 8.92
C SER A 137 3.90 -8.85 8.07
N ALA A 138 4.14 -9.25 6.82
CA ALA A 138 3.08 -9.79 5.97
C ALA A 138 2.37 -10.97 6.63
N MET A 139 1.06 -11.09 6.40
CA MET A 139 0.23 -12.18 6.94
C MET A 139 0.47 -13.52 6.21
N ASN A 140 1.06 -13.49 5.01
CA ASN A 140 1.50 -14.70 4.31
C ASN A 140 2.60 -15.40 5.12
N LYS A 141 2.44 -16.71 5.38
CA LYS A 141 3.41 -17.49 6.19
C LYS A 141 4.85 -17.39 5.66
N ASN A 142 5.01 -17.40 4.34
CA ASN A 142 6.32 -17.43 3.67
C ASN A 142 6.94 -16.03 3.46
N LEU A 143 6.20 -14.94 3.72
CA LEU A 143 6.64 -13.56 3.44
C LEU A 143 6.85 -12.73 4.71
N ARG A 144 7.03 -13.38 5.86
CA ARG A 144 7.19 -12.68 7.16
C ARG A 144 8.42 -11.77 7.23
N HIS A 145 9.37 -11.96 6.32
CA HIS A 145 10.55 -11.12 6.17
C HIS A 145 10.21 -9.73 5.59
N LEU A 146 9.12 -9.61 4.81
CA LEU A 146 8.61 -8.34 4.30
C LEU A 146 7.83 -7.62 5.39
N LYS A 147 8.12 -6.35 5.60
CA LYS A 147 7.47 -5.54 6.64
C LYS A 147 7.10 -4.15 6.14
N LEU A 148 5.97 -3.67 6.65
CA LEU A 148 5.43 -2.34 6.39
C LEU A 148 5.21 -1.55 7.68
N LYS A 149 5.23 -0.22 7.57
CA LYS A 149 4.80 0.68 8.65
C LYS A 149 3.33 1.01 8.43
N LEU A 150 2.45 0.17 8.97
CA LEU A 150 1.02 0.35 8.77
C LEU A 150 0.48 1.56 9.55
N SER A 151 -0.48 2.27 8.95
CA SER A 151 -1.29 3.22 9.69
C SER A 151 -2.08 2.51 10.80
N HIS A 152 -2.59 3.30 11.75
CA HIS A 152 -3.45 2.77 12.78
C HIS A 152 -4.74 2.15 12.22
N GLU A 153 -5.20 2.54 11.02
CA GLU A 153 -6.43 2.00 10.43
C GLU A 153 -6.33 0.50 10.08
N HIS A 154 -5.12 0.02 9.82
CA HIS A 154 -4.84 -1.32 9.30
C HIS A 154 -4.17 -2.21 10.36
N GLN A 155 -4.48 -3.51 10.33
CA GLN A 155 -3.96 -4.48 11.31
C GLN A 155 -2.94 -5.44 10.70
N GLY A 156 -2.90 -5.50 9.38
CA GLY A 156 -2.02 -6.38 8.63
C GLY A 156 -2.09 -6.07 7.14
N PHE A 157 -1.31 -6.83 6.38
CA PHE A 157 -1.35 -6.81 4.93
C PHE A 157 -0.99 -8.20 4.40
N VAL A 158 -1.38 -8.46 3.17
CA VAL A 158 -1.11 -9.71 2.46
C VAL A 158 -0.65 -9.36 1.06
N PHE A 159 0.21 -10.20 0.48
CA PHE A 159 0.43 -10.23 -0.95
C PHE A 159 -0.42 -11.35 -1.55
N GLU A 160 -1.26 -11.00 -2.52
CA GLU A 160 -2.10 -11.96 -3.23
C GLU A 160 -1.59 -12.14 -4.66
N SER A 161 -1.09 -13.35 -4.92
CA SER A 161 -0.57 -13.81 -6.20
C SER A 161 -1.61 -13.86 -7.32
N SER A 162 -2.84 -14.26 -6.98
CA SER A 162 -3.93 -14.43 -7.93
C SER A 162 -4.70 -13.11 -8.06
N ILE A 163 -4.62 -12.46 -9.22
CA ILE A 163 -5.34 -11.20 -9.46
C ILE A 163 -6.86 -11.40 -9.32
N VAL A 164 -7.36 -12.57 -9.71
CA VAL A 164 -8.78 -12.92 -9.54
C VAL A 164 -9.15 -12.93 -8.06
N THR A 165 -8.36 -13.62 -7.23
CA THR A 165 -8.56 -13.66 -5.78
C THR A 165 -8.40 -12.28 -5.15
N ALA A 166 -7.41 -11.49 -5.56
CA ALA A 166 -7.23 -10.12 -5.10
C ALA A 166 -8.47 -9.26 -5.40
N THR A 167 -9.06 -9.44 -6.58
CA THR A 167 -10.30 -8.75 -6.99
C THR A 167 -11.49 -9.14 -6.12
N GLU A 168 -11.64 -10.42 -5.78
CA GLU A 168 -12.69 -10.92 -4.89
C GLU A 168 -12.57 -10.36 -3.46
N LEU A 169 -11.34 -10.29 -2.95
CA LEU A 169 -11.04 -9.73 -1.62
C LEU A 169 -11.39 -8.24 -1.51
N LEU A 170 -11.42 -7.51 -2.63
CA LEU A 170 -11.71 -6.08 -2.71
C LEU A 170 -13.21 -5.73 -2.83
N THR A 171 -14.11 -6.72 -2.84
CA THR A 171 -15.56 -6.53 -3.02
C THR A 171 -16.21 -5.61 -1.97
N LYS A 172 -15.65 -5.53 -0.76
CA LYS A 172 -16.12 -4.61 0.30
C LYS A 172 -15.45 -3.22 0.25
N HIS A 173 -14.35 -3.10 -0.48
CA HIS A 173 -13.57 -1.87 -0.56
C HIS A 173 -14.28 -0.83 -1.43
N SER A 174 -14.46 0.39 -0.91
CA SER A 174 -15.23 1.47 -1.55
C SER A 174 -16.63 1.04 -2.10
N GLY A 175 -17.28 0.06 -1.44
CA GLY A 175 -18.57 -0.48 -1.87
C GLY A 175 -18.48 -1.24 -3.19
N GLY A 176 -17.41 -2.03 -3.39
CA GLY A 176 -17.21 -2.88 -4.57
C GLY A 176 -16.77 -2.17 -5.84
N LYS A 177 -16.65 -0.83 -5.82
CA LYS A 177 -16.24 -0.08 -7.01
C LYS A 177 -14.79 -0.39 -7.42
N ILE A 178 -13.92 -0.69 -6.46
CA ILE A 178 -12.51 -1.03 -6.72
C ILE A 178 -12.38 -2.42 -7.33
N SER A 179 -13.13 -3.41 -6.85
CA SER A 179 -13.13 -4.74 -7.46
C SER A 179 -13.65 -4.70 -8.90
N VAL A 180 -14.69 -3.89 -9.18
CA VAL A 180 -15.21 -3.71 -10.55
C VAL A 180 -14.16 -3.03 -11.45
N ALA A 181 -13.54 -1.93 -10.98
CA ALA A 181 -12.51 -1.24 -11.75
C ALA A 181 -11.30 -2.14 -12.02
N LEU A 182 -10.83 -2.89 -11.01
CA LEU A 182 -9.73 -3.83 -11.17
C LEU A 182 -10.06 -4.93 -12.18
N LYS A 183 -11.29 -5.47 -12.13
CA LYS A 183 -11.76 -6.44 -13.13
C LYS A 183 -11.72 -5.86 -14.54
N SER A 184 -12.18 -4.62 -14.75
CA SER A 184 -12.10 -3.96 -16.05
C SER A 184 -10.66 -3.81 -16.55
N ALA A 185 -9.70 -3.52 -15.66
CA ALA A 185 -8.29 -3.47 -16.03
C ALA A 185 -7.72 -4.83 -16.44
N ILE A 186 -8.14 -5.91 -15.77
CA ILE A 186 -7.77 -7.29 -16.11
C ILE A 186 -8.33 -7.68 -17.47
N ASP A 187 -9.62 -7.43 -17.71
CA ASP A 187 -10.30 -7.76 -18.96
C ASP A 187 -9.66 -7.05 -20.17
N LEU A 188 -9.04 -5.89 -19.94
CA LEU A 188 -8.28 -5.12 -20.95
C LEU A 188 -6.80 -5.51 -21.05
N GLY A 189 -6.31 -6.41 -20.20
CA GLY A 189 -4.88 -6.77 -20.13
C GLY A 189 -3.98 -5.65 -19.58
N ALA A 190 -4.55 -4.62 -18.95
CA ALA A 190 -3.81 -3.49 -18.38
C ALA A 190 -3.05 -3.87 -17.11
N ILE A 191 -3.41 -4.99 -16.48
CA ILE A 191 -2.63 -5.64 -15.44
C ILE A 191 -2.39 -7.09 -15.86
N ALA A 192 -1.12 -7.44 -15.99
CA ALA A 192 -0.66 -8.81 -16.00
C ALA A 192 0.17 -9.04 -14.72
N CYS A 193 -0.34 -9.86 -13.81
CA CYS A 193 0.50 -10.60 -12.88
C CYS A 193 0.62 -12.01 -13.46
N GLU A 194 1.43 -12.16 -14.50
CA GLU A 194 2.05 -13.46 -14.69
C GLU A 194 3.17 -13.51 -13.67
N LEU A 195 2.86 -14.01 -12.46
CA LEU A 195 3.93 -14.55 -11.64
C LEU A 195 4.65 -15.59 -12.50
N PRO A 196 5.99 -15.64 -12.49
CA PRO A 196 6.72 -16.68 -13.18
C PRO A 196 6.08 -18.01 -12.81
N ALA A 197 5.59 -18.73 -13.82
CA ALA A 197 4.82 -19.96 -13.64
C ALA A 197 5.55 -20.84 -12.63
N ASP A 198 4.94 -20.97 -11.46
CA ASP A 198 5.29 -21.82 -10.34
C ASP A 198 6.70 -22.42 -10.47
N THR A 199 7.72 -21.72 -9.95
CA THR A 199 8.95 -22.42 -9.57
C THR A 199 8.54 -23.38 -8.46
N THR A 200 8.16 -24.59 -8.89
CA THR A 200 7.69 -25.71 -8.08
C THR A 200 8.32 -25.68 -6.69
N PRO A 201 7.53 -25.55 -5.62
CA PRO A 201 8.06 -25.48 -4.26
C PRO A 201 8.41 -26.88 -3.77
N ASP A 202 9.44 -27.53 -4.33
CA ASP A 202 9.89 -28.85 -3.87
C ASP A 202 11.37 -29.13 -4.21
N ALA A 203 12.25 -28.15 -3.98
CA ALA A 203 13.59 -28.53 -3.57
C ALA A 203 13.55 -28.78 -2.07
N PRO A 204 13.69 -30.03 -1.57
CA PRO A 204 13.75 -30.28 -0.15
C PRO A 204 14.85 -29.39 0.43
N ILE A 205 14.49 -28.63 1.47
CA ILE A 205 15.46 -27.92 2.29
C ILE A 205 16.44 -28.99 2.76
N VAL A 206 17.64 -29.02 2.18
CA VAL A 206 18.74 -29.81 2.69
C VAL A 206 18.97 -29.28 4.10
N GLN A 207 18.48 -30.05 5.08
CA GLN A 207 18.87 -29.88 6.47
C GLN A 207 20.37 -30.13 6.47
N HIS A 208 21.17 -29.06 6.41
CA HIS A 208 22.53 -29.12 6.88
C HIS A 208 22.43 -29.48 8.37
N SER A 209 22.74 -30.74 8.67
CA SER A 209 23.04 -31.16 10.02
C SER A 209 24.21 -30.32 10.49
N ASP A 210 23.93 -29.33 11.34
CA ASP A 210 24.95 -28.60 12.07
C ASP A 210 25.74 -29.63 12.89
N ASP A 211 26.99 -29.83 12.50
CA ASP A 211 28.00 -30.49 13.32
C ASP A 211 28.05 -29.79 14.69
N GLU A 212 27.91 -30.59 15.74
CA GLU A 212 28.06 -30.19 17.13
C GLU A 212 29.45 -29.58 17.37
N LEU A 213 29.54 -28.25 17.40
CA LEU A 213 30.63 -27.56 18.09
C LEU A 213 30.30 -27.49 19.58
N GLN A 214 30.90 -28.40 20.34
CA GLN A 214 30.94 -28.34 21.80
C GLN A 214 31.60 -27.03 22.25
N VAL A 215 30.79 -26.11 22.77
CA VAL A 215 31.26 -24.91 23.47
C VAL A 215 31.44 -25.27 24.94
N GLN A 216 32.68 -25.19 25.42
CA GLN A 216 33.04 -25.36 26.83
C GLN A 216 32.32 -24.32 27.70
N GLU A 217 31.63 -24.81 28.73
CA GLU A 217 31.09 -24.03 29.83
C GLU A 217 32.23 -23.31 30.57
N ASN A 218 32.21 -21.98 30.57
CA ASN A 218 33.00 -21.18 31.50
C ASN A 218 32.06 -20.39 32.42
N GLU A 219 32.13 -20.81 33.69
CA GLU A 219 31.89 -20.13 34.96
C GLU A 219 30.91 -18.94 35.05
N ILE A 220 29.90 -19.21 35.87
CA ILE A 220 28.90 -18.31 36.44
C ILE A 220 29.57 -17.33 37.42
N ILE A 221 29.45 -16.03 37.16
CA ILE A 221 29.70 -14.98 38.17
C ILE A 221 28.35 -14.37 38.59
N PRO A 222 27.95 -14.44 39.87
CA PRO A 222 26.73 -13.79 40.34
C PRO A 222 26.98 -12.29 40.53
N ARG A 223 26.24 -11.43 39.82
CA ARG A 223 26.21 -9.99 40.11
C ARG A 223 24.95 -9.59 40.86
N SER A 224 25.22 -8.92 41.96
CA SER A 224 24.37 -8.43 43.03
C SER A 224 23.20 -7.55 42.59
N HIS A 225 22.11 -7.69 43.33
CA HIS A 225 20.98 -6.75 43.41
C HIS A 225 21.41 -5.28 43.50
N LYS A 226 20.78 -4.43 42.70
CA LYS A 226 20.52 -3.03 43.06
C LYS A 226 19.04 -2.74 42.93
N LYS A 227 18.40 -2.54 44.09
CA LYS A 227 17.19 -1.74 44.24
C LYS A 227 17.55 -0.27 44.03
N ASN A 228 16.67 0.49 43.38
CA ASN A 228 16.24 1.85 43.75
C ASN A 228 15.26 2.33 42.66
N VAL A 229 13.98 2.49 42.99
CA VAL A 229 13.39 3.74 43.52
C VAL A 229 13.54 4.87 42.51
N PHE A 230 12.48 5.14 41.75
CA PHE A 230 11.96 6.49 41.53
C PHE A 230 10.52 6.39 40.98
N ASP A 231 9.58 6.63 41.89
CA ASP A 231 8.31 7.26 41.58
C ASP A 231 8.59 8.61 40.90
N CYS A 232 7.87 8.92 39.81
CA CYS A 232 7.52 10.31 39.56
C CYS A 232 6.16 10.39 38.87
N LEU A 233 5.18 10.73 39.70
CA LEU A 233 3.87 11.23 39.38
C LEU A 233 3.93 12.49 38.48
N ASP A 234 2.84 12.65 37.73
CA ASP A 234 2.16 13.91 37.42
C ASP A 234 2.98 15.13 36.99
N CYS A 235 2.90 15.49 35.70
CA CYS A 235 2.74 16.91 35.35
C CYS A 235 2.19 17.15 33.93
N CYS A 236 1.34 18.18 33.85
CA CYS A 236 0.90 18.91 32.65
C CYS A 236 -0.38 18.44 31.92
N ARG A 237 -1.50 18.67 32.61
CA ARG A 237 -2.70 19.28 32.00
C ARG A 237 -2.38 20.75 31.70
N ALA A 238 -2.51 21.19 30.45
CA ALA A 238 -2.68 22.60 30.13
C ALA A 238 -3.81 22.77 29.10
N LYS A 239 -4.87 23.43 29.56
CA LYS A 239 -6.00 23.93 28.76
C LYS A 239 -5.51 25.09 27.89
N TRP A 240 -5.97 25.18 26.65
CA TRP A 240 -5.97 26.42 25.89
C TRP A 240 -7.43 26.81 25.62
N HIS A 241 -7.70 28.08 25.89
CA HIS A 241 -8.95 28.81 25.65
C HIS A 241 -9.18 29.04 24.16
#